data_AF-A0A8S1KW86-F1
#
_entry.id   AF-A0A8S1KW86-F1
#
_cell.length_a   1.000
_cell.length_b   1.000
_cell.length_c   1.000
_cell.angle_alpha   90.00
_cell.angle_beta   90.00
_cell.angle_gamma   90.00
#
_symmetry.space_group_name_H-M   'P 1'
#
loop_
_entity.id
_entity.type
_entity.pdbx_description
1 polymer ?
#
loop_
_entity_poly.entity_id
_entity_poly.type
_entity_poly.pdbx_seq_one_letter_code
_entity_poly.pdbx_strand_id
1 'polypeptide(L)'
;MFALCTEGRTLNSESLDQSDKLTMIQQKLLKKESLANAIALEDGLVYLGEMENGERNGYGILIYPNGSILEGNWINGRAFGICRLQYSQDEYYQGNIVNNRFQGFGEYVNHNSSIYKGQWENNEKHGYGEEYFKNGSIYCGNFIRGMREGEGVYLSSNGSKYQGQFKCNQMDGDGMIFWRDGSFYQGQFQNNDINGYGVYTYPDGSQYQGQFMNGKRNGHGSLIRYDGYEVSGEWKGDKFYKN
;
A
#
# COMPACT_ATOMS: atom_id res chain seq x y z
N MET A 1 1.01 -3.28 -20.53
CA MET A 1 2.35 -3.37 -19.92
C MET A 1 2.15 -3.35 -18.40
N PHE A 2 1.78 -4.49 -17.80
CA PHE A 2 1.56 -4.62 -16.35
C PHE A 2 2.24 -5.91 -15.89
N ALA A 3 3.57 -5.90 -15.94
CA ALA A 3 4.42 -7.03 -15.59
C ALA A 3 5.47 -6.55 -14.59
N LEU A 4 5.07 -6.28 -13.35
CA LEU A 4 6.03 -5.95 -12.28
C LEU A 4 5.66 -6.47 -10.87
N CYS A 5 4.43 -6.93 -10.61
CA CYS A 5 4.03 -7.26 -9.22
C CYS A 5 4.39 -8.72 -8.81
N THR A 6 5.19 -9.49 -9.58
CA THR A 6 5.47 -10.92 -9.30
C THR A 6 6.92 -11.41 -9.43
N GLU A 7 7.95 -10.57 -9.61
CA GLU A 7 9.32 -11.09 -9.53
C GLU A 7 9.79 -11.19 -8.07
N GLY A 8 10.04 -12.43 -7.65
CA GLY A 8 10.11 -12.83 -6.26
C GLY A 8 11.43 -12.51 -5.55
N ARG A 9 11.33 -12.41 -4.22
CA ARG A 9 12.48 -12.57 -3.32
C ARG A 9 12.25 -13.76 -2.41
N THR A 10 13.07 -14.79 -2.61
CA THR A 10 13.40 -15.80 -1.60
C THR A 10 14.13 -15.11 -0.46
N LEU A 11 13.53 -15.12 0.74
CA LEU A 11 14.16 -14.68 1.98
C LEU A 11 15.13 -15.79 2.43
N ASN A 12 16.42 -15.62 2.17
CA ASN A 12 17.46 -16.35 2.90
C ASN A 12 17.62 -15.69 4.27
N SER A 13 17.29 -16.45 5.31
CA SER A 13 17.53 -16.10 6.71
C SER A 13 18.98 -16.40 7.07
N GLU A 14 19.82 -15.37 7.15
CA GLU A 14 21.06 -15.43 7.93
C GLU A 14 20.90 -14.53 9.15
N SER A 15 20.94 -15.17 10.32
CA SER A 15 20.86 -14.57 11.64
C SER A 15 22.14 -13.79 11.94
N LEU A 16 22.05 -12.46 11.84
CA LEU A 16 23.03 -11.54 12.39
C LEU A 16 22.53 -11.03 13.75
N ASP A 17 23.38 -11.23 14.75
CA ASP A 17 23.34 -10.79 16.14
C ASP A 17 22.48 -9.52 16.39
N GLN A 18 21.52 -9.64 17.32
CA GLN A 18 20.54 -8.60 17.65
C GLN A 18 21.05 -7.57 18.68
N SER A 19 22.33 -7.62 19.09
CA SER A 19 22.85 -6.77 20.17
C SER A 19 23.49 -5.43 19.76
N ASP A 20 23.58 -5.08 18.46
CA ASP A 20 24.37 -3.92 18.00
C ASP A 20 23.70 -2.96 17.00
N LYS A 21 22.37 -2.83 17.01
CA LYS A 21 21.63 -1.96 16.06
C LYS A 21 21.22 -0.60 16.64
N LEU A 22 22.18 0.16 17.13
CA LEU A 22 22.01 1.63 17.13
C LEU A 22 21.99 2.08 15.66
N THR A 23 20.99 2.87 15.27
CA THR A 23 20.96 3.46 13.93
C THR A 23 22.27 4.22 13.65
N MET A 24 22.71 4.35 12.39
CA MET A 24 23.89 5.17 12.06
C MET A 24 23.85 6.56 12.70
N ILE A 25 22.65 7.14 12.85
CA ILE A 25 22.41 8.43 13.49
C ILE A 25 22.62 8.34 15.01
N GLN A 26 22.11 7.31 15.69
CA GLN A 26 22.39 7.09 17.11
C GLN A 26 23.88 6.82 17.37
N GLN A 27 24.57 6.10 16.48
CA GLN A 27 26.02 5.94 16.54
C GLN A 27 26.77 7.27 16.32
N LYS A 28 26.30 8.13 15.41
CA LYS A 28 26.83 9.50 15.20
C LYS A 28 26.58 10.43 16.39
N LEU A 29 25.42 10.30 17.07
CA LEU A 29 25.07 11.06 18.28
C LEU A 29 25.87 10.57 19.51
N LEU A 30 26.08 9.25 19.65
CA LEU A 30 26.86 8.65 20.74
C LEU A 30 28.36 8.97 20.67
N LYS A 31 28.90 9.22 19.47
CA LYS A 31 30.31 9.59 19.28
C LYS A 31 30.67 10.98 19.81
N LYS A 32 29.73 11.78 20.34
CA LYS A 32 29.93 13.13 20.95
C LYS A 32 30.64 14.19 20.09
N GLU A 33 31.22 13.84 18.95
CA GLU A 33 31.95 14.73 18.04
C GLU A 33 31.02 15.69 17.26
N SER A 34 29.73 15.36 17.11
CA SER A 34 28.76 16.18 16.33
C SER A 34 27.87 17.10 17.17
N LEU A 35 27.80 16.92 18.50
CA LEU A 35 26.88 17.68 19.36
C LEU A 35 27.38 19.10 19.69
N ALA A 36 28.65 19.42 19.43
CA ALA A 36 29.23 20.72 19.78
C ALA A 36 28.57 21.91 19.07
N ASN A 37 27.93 21.64 17.91
CA ASN A 37 27.22 22.64 17.12
C ASN A 37 25.68 22.44 17.14
N ALA A 38 25.17 21.68 18.11
CA ALA A 38 23.73 21.49 18.26
C ALA A 38 23.06 22.78 18.72
N ILE A 39 22.03 23.20 17.99
CA ILE A 39 21.25 24.40 18.28
C ILE A 39 19.92 23.96 18.89
N ALA A 40 19.66 24.37 20.12
CA ALA A 40 18.32 24.30 20.69
C ALA A 40 17.46 25.37 20.01
N LEU A 41 16.34 24.95 19.43
CA LEU A 41 15.35 25.80 18.80
C LEU A 41 14.13 25.92 19.73
N GLU A 42 13.16 26.74 19.32
CA GLU A 42 11.87 26.84 20.01
C GLU A 42 11.16 25.48 20.11
N ASP A 43 10.26 25.35 21.08
CA ASP A 43 9.42 24.16 21.31
C ASP A 43 10.19 22.86 21.63
N GLY A 44 11.45 22.95 22.05
CA GLY A 44 12.26 21.80 22.45
C GLY A 44 12.87 21.02 21.28
N LEU A 45 12.85 21.61 20.07
CA LEU A 45 13.54 21.09 18.90
C LEU A 45 15.06 21.23 19.04
N VAL A 46 15.81 20.26 18.54
CA VAL A 46 17.28 20.34 18.46
C VAL A 46 17.72 20.15 17.02
N TYR A 47 18.51 21.08 16.50
CA TYR A 47 19.03 21.03 15.14
C TYR A 47 20.55 20.89 15.11
N LEU A 48 21.04 20.05 14.21
CA LEU A 48 22.46 19.85 13.94
C LEU A 48 22.69 19.96 12.44
N GLY A 49 23.31 21.02 11.98
CA GLY A 49 23.58 21.17 10.56
C GLY A 49 23.97 22.57 10.16
N GLU A 50 23.99 22.78 8.86
CA GLU A 50 24.30 24.06 8.23
C GLU A 50 23.19 25.09 8.49
N MET A 51 23.59 26.35 8.61
CA MET A 51 22.74 27.51 8.87
C MET A 51 23.16 28.66 7.95
N GLU A 52 22.20 29.39 7.42
CA GLU A 52 22.42 30.60 6.62
C GLU A 52 21.41 31.67 7.05
N ASN A 53 21.88 32.89 7.31
CA ASN A 53 21.05 34.03 7.73
C ASN A 53 20.12 33.73 8.94
N GLY A 54 20.57 32.89 9.87
CA GLY A 54 19.80 32.50 11.05
C GLY A 54 18.76 31.40 10.80
N GLU A 55 18.65 30.89 9.58
CA GLU A 55 17.75 29.80 9.21
C GLU A 55 18.51 28.52 8.87
N ARG A 56 17.85 27.37 9.03
CA ARG A 56 18.39 26.06 8.61
C ARG A 56 18.53 26.05 7.09
N ASN A 57 19.73 25.82 6.59
CA ASN A 57 20.03 25.86 5.16
C ASN A 57 21.24 24.97 4.87
N GLY A 58 21.15 24.10 3.86
CA GLY A 58 22.14 23.05 3.62
C GLY A 58 21.75 21.72 4.28
N TYR A 59 22.71 20.84 4.56
CA TYR A 59 22.42 19.54 5.16
C TYR A 59 22.28 19.63 6.68
N GLY A 60 21.33 18.89 7.26
CA GLY A 60 21.15 18.87 8.70
C GLY A 60 20.18 17.82 9.22
N ILE A 61 20.19 17.69 10.55
CA ILE A 61 19.38 16.76 11.34
C ILE A 61 18.53 17.59 12.31
N LEU A 62 17.22 17.39 12.29
CA LEU A 62 16.27 17.93 13.25
C LEU A 62 15.77 16.81 14.16
N ILE A 63 15.92 16.97 15.47
CA ILE A 63 15.43 16.08 16.50
C ILE A 63 14.20 16.72 17.13
N TYR A 64 13.09 15.98 17.11
CA TYR A 64 11.81 16.40 17.67
C TYR A 64 11.72 16.04 19.17
N PRO A 65 10.90 16.76 19.97
CA PRO A 65 10.72 16.45 21.39
C PRO A 65 10.27 15.02 21.70
N ASN A 66 9.53 14.40 20.76
CA ASN A 66 9.09 13.00 20.85
C ASN A 66 10.21 11.98 20.52
N GLY A 67 11.43 12.44 20.23
CA GLY A 67 12.57 11.61 19.85
C GLY A 67 12.62 11.24 18.37
N SER A 68 11.64 11.64 17.55
CA SER A 68 11.71 11.47 16.09
C SER A 68 12.86 12.29 15.51
N ILE A 69 13.43 11.83 14.39
CA ILE A 69 14.61 12.45 13.76
C ILE A 69 14.36 12.64 12.28
N LEU A 70 14.51 13.87 11.79
CA LEU A 70 14.47 14.21 10.37
C LEU A 70 15.88 14.59 9.88
N GLU A 71 16.43 13.81 8.98
CA GLU A 71 17.73 14.03 8.34
C GLU A 71 17.53 14.36 6.85
N GLY A 72 18.19 15.41 6.36
CA GLY A 72 18.17 15.77 4.94
C GLY A 72 18.61 17.20 4.65
N ASN A 73 18.28 17.70 3.46
CA ASN A 73 18.57 19.07 3.07
C ASN A 73 17.49 20.05 3.54
N TRP A 74 17.91 21.28 3.78
CA TRP A 74 17.10 22.39 4.27
C TRP A 74 17.28 23.60 3.36
N ILE A 75 16.20 24.32 3.10
CA ILE A 75 16.20 25.62 2.43
C ILE A 75 15.28 26.54 3.22
N ASN A 76 15.79 27.68 3.67
CA ASN A 76 15.05 28.69 4.41
C ASN A 76 14.22 28.09 5.58
N GLY A 77 14.87 27.29 6.41
CA GLY A 77 14.24 26.66 7.57
C GLY A 77 13.34 25.47 7.26
N ARG A 78 13.21 25.02 6.01
CA ARG A 78 12.29 23.92 5.61
C ARG A 78 13.03 22.76 4.97
N ALA A 79 12.65 21.54 5.34
CA ALA A 79 13.17 20.33 4.71
C ALA A 79 12.77 20.28 3.23
N PHE A 80 13.74 19.89 2.40
CA PHE A 80 13.64 19.89 0.95
C PHE A 80 14.46 18.74 0.33
N GLY A 81 13.94 18.14 -0.74
CA GLY A 81 14.61 17.08 -1.48
C GLY A 81 14.51 15.73 -0.76
N ILE A 82 15.48 14.85 -0.98
CA ILE A 82 15.48 13.52 -0.35
C ILE A 82 15.83 13.66 1.13
N CYS A 83 14.90 13.26 1.99
CA CYS A 83 15.05 13.25 3.43
C CYS A 83 14.66 11.88 4.00
N ARG A 84 15.09 11.64 5.25
CA ARG A 84 14.70 10.49 6.04
C ARG A 84 14.12 10.96 7.38
N LEU A 85 12.87 10.61 7.65
CA LEU A 85 12.19 10.85 8.93
C LEU A 85 12.05 9.53 9.67
N GLN A 86 12.79 9.35 10.75
CA GLN A 86 12.75 8.19 11.63
C GLN A 86 11.83 8.48 12.83
N TYR A 87 10.78 7.68 13.02
CA TYR A 87 9.85 7.83 14.15
C TYR A 87 10.22 6.93 15.33
N SER A 88 10.59 5.68 15.04
CA SER A 88 11.06 4.66 16.00
C SER A 88 12.08 3.75 15.31
N GLN A 89 12.53 2.63 15.89
CA GLN A 89 13.46 1.72 15.21
C GLN A 89 12.89 1.13 13.91
N ASP A 90 11.59 0.84 13.89
CA ASP A 90 10.92 0.10 12.80
C ASP A 90 9.94 0.96 11.99
N GLU A 91 9.81 2.24 12.33
CA GLU A 91 8.92 3.18 11.64
C GLU A 91 9.71 4.36 11.06
N TYR A 92 9.61 4.55 9.74
CA TYR A 92 10.29 5.64 9.06
C TYR A 92 9.65 5.99 7.72
N TYR A 93 9.87 7.23 7.29
CA TYR A 93 9.71 7.68 5.91
C TYR A 93 11.07 7.98 5.30
N GLN A 94 11.27 7.62 4.04
CA GLN A 94 12.41 8.04 3.24
C GLN A 94 11.93 8.40 1.83
N GLY A 95 12.14 9.64 1.43
CA GLY A 95 11.64 10.10 0.14
C GLY A 95 11.77 11.60 0.00
N ASN A 96 11.13 12.13 -1.05
CA ASN A 96 11.18 13.54 -1.32
C ASN A 96 10.25 14.34 -0.38
N ILE A 97 10.80 15.36 0.26
CA ILE A 97 10.09 16.31 1.11
C ILE A 97 10.18 17.68 0.45
N VAL A 98 9.08 18.43 0.44
CA VAL A 98 9.05 19.83 0.00
C VAL A 98 8.25 20.63 0.99
N ASN A 99 8.82 21.70 1.53
CA ASN A 99 8.18 22.53 2.56
C ASN A 99 7.70 21.71 3.76
N ASN A 100 8.53 20.79 4.25
CA ASN A 100 8.21 19.87 5.35
C ASN A 100 7.04 18.90 5.08
N ARG A 101 6.67 18.67 3.82
CA ARG A 101 5.64 17.70 3.43
C ARG A 101 6.19 16.62 2.50
N PHE A 102 5.80 15.38 2.71
CA PHE A 102 6.09 14.28 1.78
C PHE A 102 5.45 14.60 0.42
N GLN A 103 6.26 14.53 -0.63
CA GLN A 103 5.91 14.93 -1.98
C GLN A 103 6.66 14.07 -2.99
N GLY A 104 6.03 13.71 -4.10
CA GLY A 104 6.68 12.85 -5.11
C GLY A 104 6.95 11.44 -4.56
N PHE A 105 8.01 10.78 -5.00
CA PHE A 105 8.24 9.39 -4.64
C PHE A 105 8.85 9.23 -3.23
N GLY A 106 8.38 8.24 -2.48
CA GLY A 106 8.92 7.88 -1.16
C GLY A 106 8.49 6.50 -0.69
N GLU A 107 9.27 5.96 0.25
CA GLU A 107 9.03 4.73 0.98
C GLU A 107 8.65 5.06 2.43
N TYR A 108 7.59 4.44 2.94
CA TYR A 108 7.16 4.54 4.33
C TYR A 108 6.97 3.16 4.91
N VAL A 109 7.63 2.89 6.04
CA VAL A 109 7.38 1.72 6.88
C VAL A 109 6.63 2.20 8.11
N ASN A 110 5.42 1.69 8.32
CA ASN A 110 4.60 2.07 9.47
C ASN A 110 4.92 1.24 10.72
N HIS A 111 4.34 1.62 11.87
CA HIS A 111 4.49 0.89 13.14
C HIS A 111 4.07 -0.59 13.11
N ASN A 112 3.29 -1.01 12.11
CA ASN A 112 2.87 -2.40 11.90
C ASN A 112 3.79 -3.14 10.91
N SER A 113 4.94 -2.56 10.55
CA SER A 113 5.88 -3.10 9.55
C SER A 113 5.27 -3.30 8.16
N SER A 114 4.15 -2.63 7.85
CA SER A 114 3.64 -2.55 6.48
C SER A 114 4.41 -1.46 5.73
N ILE A 115 4.68 -1.71 4.46
CA ILE A 115 5.54 -0.87 3.63
C ILE A 115 4.71 -0.27 2.51
N TYR A 116 4.77 1.04 2.34
CA TYR A 116 4.28 1.73 1.16
C TYR A 116 5.46 2.26 0.35
N LYS A 117 5.45 2.05 -0.97
CA LYS A 117 6.40 2.64 -1.91
C LYS A 117 5.62 3.27 -3.03
N GLY A 118 5.71 4.58 -3.19
CA GLY A 118 4.93 5.23 -4.24
C GLY A 118 4.97 6.72 -4.17
N GLN A 119 4.06 7.31 -4.94
CA GLN A 119 3.87 8.74 -5.00
C GLN A 119 3.16 9.26 -3.73
N TRP A 120 3.53 10.46 -3.33
CA TRP A 120 3.01 11.21 -2.19
C TRP A 120 2.63 12.60 -2.66
N GLU A 121 1.54 13.11 -2.11
CA GLU A 121 1.14 14.50 -2.28
C GLU A 121 0.70 15.04 -0.92
N ASN A 122 1.34 16.10 -0.43
CA ASN A 122 0.98 16.76 0.83
C ASN A 122 0.83 15.80 2.03
N ASN A 123 1.78 14.88 2.23
CA ASN A 123 1.76 13.85 3.28
C ASN A 123 0.75 12.71 3.09
N GLU A 124 0.04 12.65 1.96
CA GLU A 124 -0.91 11.58 1.65
C GLU A 124 -0.37 10.72 0.50
N LYS A 125 -0.65 9.41 0.53
CA LYS A 125 -0.40 8.55 -0.63
C LYS A 125 -1.24 9.08 -1.80
N HIS A 126 -0.62 9.28 -2.94
CA HIS A 126 -1.29 9.81 -4.13
C HIS A 126 -0.66 9.18 -5.37
N GLY A 127 -1.40 9.05 -6.48
CA GLY A 127 -0.89 8.50 -7.71
C GLY A 127 -0.54 7.02 -7.58
N TYR A 128 0.41 6.51 -8.37
CA TYR A 128 0.74 5.09 -8.35
C TYR A 128 1.61 4.72 -7.13
N GLY A 129 1.28 3.58 -6.50
CA GLY A 129 2.07 3.03 -5.41
C GLY A 129 1.84 1.54 -5.17
N GLU A 130 2.72 0.98 -4.35
CA GLU A 130 2.73 -0.41 -3.91
C GLU A 130 2.65 -0.45 -2.39
N GLU A 131 1.73 -1.24 -1.86
CA GLU A 131 1.58 -1.45 -0.43
C GLU A 131 1.75 -2.93 -0.08
N TYR A 132 2.73 -3.22 0.75
CA TYR A 132 3.07 -4.54 1.26
C TYR A 132 2.58 -4.63 2.70
N PHE A 133 1.57 -5.44 2.94
CA PHE A 133 0.93 -5.58 4.24
C PHE A 133 1.67 -6.60 5.11
N LYS A 134 1.67 -6.39 6.44
CA LYS A 134 2.26 -7.34 7.41
C LYS A 134 1.79 -8.78 7.24
N ASN A 135 0.54 -8.97 6.82
CA ASN A 135 -0.04 -10.29 6.62
C ASN A 135 0.45 -10.99 5.33
N GLY A 136 1.30 -10.35 4.52
CA GLY A 136 1.79 -10.86 3.24
C GLY A 136 0.94 -10.50 2.02
N SER A 137 -0.16 -9.78 2.22
CA SER A 137 -0.94 -9.23 1.09
C SER A 137 -0.18 -8.09 0.42
N ILE A 138 -0.44 -7.87 -0.86
CA ILE A 138 0.16 -6.81 -1.68
C ILE A 138 -0.93 -6.07 -2.43
N TYR A 139 -0.85 -4.74 -2.48
CA TYR A 139 -1.60 -3.91 -3.40
C TYR A 139 -0.64 -3.17 -4.34
N CYS A 140 -0.94 -3.16 -5.63
CA CYS A 140 -0.24 -2.41 -6.67
C CYS A 140 -1.31 -1.58 -7.42
N GLY A 141 -1.32 -0.25 -7.33
CA GLY A 141 -2.36 0.55 -8.00
C GLY A 141 -2.35 2.04 -7.66
N ASN A 142 -3.41 2.74 -8.04
CA ASN A 142 -3.52 4.18 -7.84
C ASN A 142 -4.13 4.55 -6.48
N PHE A 143 -3.69 5.68 -5.95
CA PHE A 143 -4.17 6.28 -4.72
C PHE A 143 -4.64 7.72 -4.97
N ILE A 144 -5.70 8.13 -4.29
CA ILE A 144 -6.11 9.52 -4.16
C ILE A 144 -6.35 9.80 -2.68
N ARG A 145 -5.60 10.75 -2.11
CA ARG A 145 -5.71 11.17 -0.69
C ARG A 145 -5.66 10.00 0.28
N GLY A 146 -4.67 9.12 0.11
CA GLY A 146 -4.49 7.94 0.96
C GLY A 146 -5.38 6.75 0.65
N MET A 147 -6.39 6.89 -0.24
CA MET A 147 -7.33 5.82 -0.57
C MET A 147 -7.00 5.18 -1.91
N ARG A 148 -7.09 3.85 -2.00
CA ARG A 148 -7.01 3.12 -3.27
C ARG A 148 -8.19 3.53 -4.15
N GLU A 149 -7.89 3.92 -5.37
CA GLU A 149 -8.85 4.49 -6.32
C GLU A 149 -8.46 4.10 -7.76
N GLY A 150 -9.42 3.93 -8.65
CA GLY A 150 -9.18 3.53 -10.04
C GLY A 150 -8.60 2.12 -10.17
N GLU A 151 -7.85 1.86 -11.23
CA GLU A 151 -7.31 0.52 -11.51
C GLU A 151 -6.23 0.10 -10.49
N GLY A 152 -6.30 -1.17 -10.07
CA GLY A 152 -5.30 -1.77 -9.21
C GLY A 152 -5.33 -3.31 -9.21
N VAL A 153 -4.30 -3.89 -8.59
CA VAL A 153 -4.17 -5.32 -8.35
C VAL A 153 -3.99 -5.55 -6.85
N TYR A 154 -4.78 -6.46 -6.30
CA TYR A 154 -4.66 -6.89 -4.91
C TYR A 154 -4.38 -8.38 -4.85
N LEU A 155 -3.20 -8.75 -4.35
CA LEU A 155 -2.85 -10.12 -4.01
C LEU A 155 -3.05 -10.32 -2.52
N SER A 156 -4.00 -11.18 -2.15
CA SER A 156 -4.23 -11.53 -0.76
C SER A 156 -3.21 -12.56 -0.27
N SER A 157 -2.96 -12.56 1.04
CA SER A 157 -2.06 -13.53 1.69
C SER A 157 -2.49 -14.99 1.55
N ASN A 158 -3.76 -15.26 1.21
CA ASN A 158 -4.27 -16.61 0.97
C ASN A 158 -4.01 -17.10 -0.48
N GLY A 159 -3.44 -16.26 -1.35
CA GLY A 159 -3.15 -16.56 -2.75
C GLY A 159 -4.22 -16.10 -3.75
N SER A 160 -5.37 -15.59 -3.30
CA SER A 160 -6.38 -15.02 -4.19
C SER A 160 -5.90 -13.68 -4.75
N LYS A 161 -6.21 -13.40 -6.01
CA LYS A 161 -5.81 -12.18 -6.72
C LYS A 161 -7.02 -11.47 -7.28
N TYR A 162 -7.19 -10.19 -6.98
CA TYR A 162 -8.12 -9.29 -7.64
C TYR A 162 -7.36 -8.35 -8.58
N GLN A 163 -7.95 -8.05 -9.73
CA GLN A 163 -7.50 -7.04 -10.67
C GLN A 163 -8.73 -6.29 -11.20
N GLY A 164 -8.77 -4.98 -11.00
CA GLY A 164 -9.89 -4.15 -11.45
C GLY A 164 -9.98 -2.84 -10.70
N GLN A 165 -11.18 -2.28 -10.69
CA GLN A 165 -11.47 -0.94 -10.18
C GLN A 165 -11.62 -0.90 -8.66
N PHE A 166 -11.01 0.14 -8.07
CA PHE A 166 -11.13 0.49 -6.68
C PHE A 166 -11.80 1.85 -6.53
N LYS A 167 -12.60 1.98 -5.48
CA LYS A 167 -13.17 3.26 -5.05
C LYS A 167 -13.15 3.33 -3.54
N CYS A 168 -12.59 4.40 -2.97
CA CYS A 168 -12.53 4.58 -1.52
C CYS A 168 -12.02 3.33 -0.75
N ASN A 169 -10.94 2.70 -1.23
CA ASN A 169 -10.36 1.46 -0.70
C ASN A 169 -11.15 0.15 -0.94
N GLN A 170 -12.24 0.17 -1.70
CA GLN A 170 -13.09 -1.01 -1.94
C GLN A 170 -13.03 -1.43 -3.40
N MET A 171 -13.18 -2.73 -3.69
CA MET A 171 -13.41 -3.20 -5.06
C MET A 171 -14.80 -2.71 -5.50
N ASP A 172 -14.84 -1.88 -6.55
CA ASP A 172 -16.05 -1.19 -6.99
C ASP A 172 -15.94 -0.87 -8.48
N GLY A 173 -16.89 -1.36 -9.28
CA GLY A 173 -16.82 -1.33 -10.74
C GLY A 173 -16.42 -2.67 -11.34
N ASP A 174 -15.85 -2.65 -12.55
CA ASP A 174 -15.50 -3.89 -13.26
C ASP A 174 -14.17 -4.47 -12.74
N GLY A 175 -14.11 -5.80 -12.64
CA GLY A 175 -12.89 -6.49 -12.23
C GLY A 175 -12.92 -7.99 -12.46
N MET A 176 -11.80 -8.61 -12.10
CA MET A 176 -11.60 -10.05 -12.13
C MET A 176 -10.94 -10.52 -10.84
N ILE A 177 -11.50 -11.55 -10.22
CA ILE A 177 -10.94 -12.19 -9.03
C ILE A 177 -10.64 -13.66 -9.33
N PHE A 178 -9.44 -14.10 -8.97
CA PHE A 178 -8.98 -15.47 -9.03
C PHE A 178 -8.83 -15.99 -7.61
N TRP A 179 -9.44 -17.14 -7.31
CA TRP A 179 -9.32 -17.79 -6.01
C TRP A 179 -8.32 -18.94 -6.07
N ARG A 180 -7.83 -19.34 -4.89
CA ARG A 180 -6.83 -20.41 -4.76
C ARG A 180 -7.33 -21.78 -5.23
N ASP A 181 -8.63 -22.02 -5.17
CA ASP A 181 -9.25 -23.28 -5.64
C ASP A 181 -9.30 -23.40 -7.16
N GLY A 182 -8.85 -22.37 -7.91
CA GLY A 182 -8.87 -22.32 -9.36
C GLY A 182 -10.15 -21.72 -9.94
N SER A 183 -11.16 -21.43 -9.10
CA SER A 183 -12.31 -20.65 -9.55
C SER A 183 -11.90 -19.21 -9.87
N PHE A 184 -12.66 -18.57 -10.75
CA PHE A 184 -12.50 -17.14 -11.01
C PHE A 184 -13.83 -16.51 -11.40
N TYR A 185 -13.93 -15.20 -11.14
CA TYR A 185 -15.07 -14.40 -11.53
C TYR A 185 -14.60 -13.18 -12.29
N GLN A 186 -15.31 -12.85 -13.36
CA GLN A 186 -15.15 -11.61 -14.11
C GLN A 186 -16.51 -10.90 -14.19
N GLY A 187 -16.55 -9.65 -13.76
CA GLY A 187 -17.77 -8.85 -13.80
C GLY A 187 -17.73 -7.71 -12.80
N GLN A 188 -18.91 -7.33 -12.33
CA GLN A 188 -19.12 -6.15 -11.52
C GLN A 188 -18.96 -6.41 -10.02
N PHE A 189 -18.36 -5.43 -9.35
CA PHE A 189 -18.15 -5.37 -7.91
C PHE A 189 -18.79 -4.10 -7.36
N GLN A 190 -19.27 -4.17 -6.14
CA GLN A 190 -19.74 -3.02 -5.38
C GLN A 190 -19.40 -3.24 -3.91
N ASN A 191 -18.71 -2.27 -3.29
CA ASN A 191 -18.31 -2.32 -1.88
C ASN A 191 -17.59 -3.62 -1.45
N ASN A 192 -16.72 -4.17 -2.31
CA ASN A 192 -16.01 -5.46 -2.17
C ASN A 192 -16.83 -6.74 -2.45
N ASP A 193 -18.12 -6.63 -2.73
CA ASP A 193 -18.97 -7.77 -3.04
C ASP A 193 -19.21 -7.89 -4.56
N ILE A 194 -19.27 -9.12 -5.05
CA ILE A 194 -19.71 -9.41 -6.41
C ILE A 194 -21.20 -9.03 -6.53
N ASN A 195 -21.50 -8.08 -7.41
CA ASN A 195 -22.81 -7.48 -7.59
C ASN A 195 -23.01 -7.05 -9.04
N GLY A 196 -24.19 -7.24 -9.60
CA GLY A 196 -24.46 -6.93 -11.01
C GLY A 196 -24.18 -8.12 -11.92
N TYR A 197 -23.81 -7.88 -13.16
CA TYR A 197 -23.63 -8.96 -14.14
C TYR A 197 -22.18 -9.48 -14.16
N GLY A 198 -22.01 -10.79 -14.34
CA GLY A 198 -20.69 -11.37 -14.56
C GLY A 198 -20.71 -12.85 -14.91
N VAL A 199 -19.51 -13.41 -15.03
CA VAL A 199 -19.24 -14.81 -15.31
C VAL A 199 -18.42 -15.38 -14.17
N TYR A 200 -18.93 -16.42 -13.52
CA TYR A 200 -18.22 -17.21 -12.52
C TYR A 200 -17.87 -18.56 -13.13
N THR A 201 -16.58 -18.89 -13.16
CA THR A 201 -16.09 -20.21 -13.56
C THR A 201 -15.69 -21.00 -12.31
N TYR A 202 -16.30 -22.16 -12.15
CA TYR A 202 -16.07 -23.08 -11.04
C TYR A 202 -14.80 -23.92 -11.28
N PRO A 203 -14.20 -24.52 -10.22
CA PRO A 203 -12.99 -25.33 -10.36
C PRO A 203 -13.15 -26.57 -11.27
N ASP A 204 -14.37 -27.08 -11.39
CA ASP A 204 -14.71 -28.22 -12.27
C ASP A 204 -14.90 -27.82 -13.74
N GLY A 205 -14.78 -26.53 -14.07
CA GLY A 205 -15.02 -25.98 -15.40
C GLY A 205 -16.47 -25.61 -15.69
N SER A 206 -17.41 -25.85 -14.77
CA SER A 206 -18.77 -25.31 -14.86
C SER A 206 -18.71 -23.77 -14.89
N GLN A 207 -19.70 -23.13 -15.52
CA GLN A 207 -19.77 -21.68 -15.63
C GLN A 207 -21.18 -21.19 -15.35
N TYR A 208 -21.29 -20.16 -14.53
CA TYR A 208 -22.52 -19.37 -14.40
C TYR A 208 -22.29 -17.99 -15.02
N GLN A 209 -23.19 -17.58 -15.91
CA GLN A 209 -23.24 -16.26 -16.49
C GLN A 209 -24.60 -15.63 -16.19
N GLY A 210 -24.61 -14.51 -15.48
CA GLY A 210 -25.87 -13.89 -15.07
C GLY A 210 -25.69 -12.80 -14.03
N GLN A 211 -26.79 -12.44 -13.39
CA GLN A 211 -26.78 -11.44 -12.32
C GLN A 211 -26.34 -12.05 -10.99
N PHE A 212 -25.73 -11.21 -10.16
CA PHE A 212 -25.27 -11.49 -8.82
C PHE A 212 -25.74 -10.39 -7.86
N MET A 213 -26.00 -10.80 -6.62
CA MET A 213 -26.27 -9.89 -5.51
C MET A 213 -25.61 -10.43 -4.25
N ASN A 214 -24.71 -9.64 -3.65
CA ASN A 214 -23.93 -10.00 -2.45
C ASN A 214 -23.23 -11.36 -2.60
N GLY A 215 -22.55 -11.58 -3.72
CA GLY A 215 -21.80 -12.81 -3.99
C GLY A 215 -22.63 -14.02 -4.41
N LYS A 216 -23.97 -13.90 -4.49
CA LYS A 216 -24.86 -15.02 -4.84
C LYS A 216 -25.49 -14.81 -6.20
N ARG A 217 -25.70 -15.92 -6.92
CA ARG A 217 -26.48 -15.91 -8.16
C ARG A 217 -27.88 -15.38 -7.89
N ASN A 218 -28.29 -14.40 -8.68
CA ASN A 218 -29.56 -13.72 -8.54
C ASN A 218 -30.11 -13.34 -9.92
N GLY A 219 -31.40 -13.04 -10.01
CA GLY A 219 -32.07 -12.64 -11.25
C GLY A 219 -31.88 -13.64 -12.39
N HIS A 220 -31.78 -13.15 -13.62
CA HIS A 220 -31.63 -14.01 -14.79
C HIS A 220 -30.18 -14.46 -15.02
N GLY A 221 -29.99 -15.75 -15.31
CA GLY A 221 -28.68 -16.32 -15.65
C GLY A 221 -28.73 -17.74 -16.23
N SER A 222 -27.63 -18.16 -16.84
CA SER A 222 -27.37 -19.50 -17.36
C SER A 222 -26.26 -20.18 -16.56
N LEU A 223 -26.47 -21.43 -16.16
CA LEU A 223 -25.44 -22.31 -15.60
C LEU A 223 -25.18 -23.45 -16.58
N ILE A 224 -23.96 -23.51 -17.10
CA ILE A 224 -23.44 -24.63 -17.90
C ILE A 224 -22.55 -25.47 -16.99
N ARG A 225 -22.92 -26.73 -16.76
CA ARG A 225 -22.12 -27.68 -15.96
C ARG A 225 -20.98 -28.27 -16.80
N TYR A 226 -19.98 -28.83 -16.12
CA TYR A 226 -18.85 -29.51 -16.76
C TYR A 226 -19.24 -30.64 -17.73
N ASP A 227 -20.43 -31.25 -17.55
CA ASP A 227 -20.99 -32.30 -18.40
C ASP A 227 -21.78 -31.75 -19.61
N GLY A 228 -21.83 -30.43 -19.78
CA GLY A 228 -22.57 -29.73 -20.83
C GLY A 228 -24.06 -29.52 -20.51
N TYR A 229 -24.55 -29.96 -19.36
CA TYR A 229 -25.93 -29.68 -18.95
C TYR A 229 -26.09 -28.17 -18.69
N GLU A 230 -27.03 -27.56 -19.40
CA GLU A 230 -27.36 -26.14 -19.26
C GLU A 230 -28.71 -25.94 -18.57
N VAL A 231 -28.76 -24.99 -17.64
CA VAL A 231 -30.01 -24.49 -17.07
C VAL A 231 -30.02 -22.97 -17.05
N SER A 232 -31.06 -22.39 -17.66
CA SER A 232 -31.24 -20.95 -17.82
C SER A 232 -32.59 -20.51 -17.25
N GLY A 233 -32.63 -19.38 -16.54
CA GLY A 233 -33.86 -18.86 -15.93
C GLY A 233 -33.59 -17.96 -14.73
N GLU A 234 -34.53 -17.94 -13.78
CA GLU A 234 -34.49 -17.08 -12.60
C GLU A 234 -33.72 -17.73 -11.45
N TRP A 235 -32.91 -16.93 -10.76
CA TRP A 235 -32.08 -17.32 -9.62
C TRP A 235 -32.39 -16.44 -8.41
N LYS A 236 -32.50 -17.03 -7.22
CA LYS A 236 -32.62 -16.28 -5.97
C LYS A 236 -31.76 -16.89 -4.88
N GLY A 237 -30.63 -16.25 -4.60
CA GLY A 237 -29.70 -16.69 -3.57
C GLY A 237 -29.16 -18.10 -3.85
N ASP A 238 -28.60 -18.29 -5.05
CA ASP A 238 -28.04 -19.55 -5.56
C ASP A 238 -29.05 -20.67 -5.84
N LYS A 239 -30.34 -20.44 -5.67
CA LYS A 239 -31.40 -21.39 -6.03
C LYS A 239 -32.01 -21.05 -7.37
N PHE A 240 -32.11 -22.04 -8.25
CA PHE A 240 -32.77 -21.93 -9.55
C PHE A 240 -34.29 -22.09 -9.42
N TYR A 241 -35.04 -21.25 -10.12
CA TYR A 241 -36.49 -21.28 -10.21
C TYR A 241 -36.87 -21.49 -11.68
N LYS A 242 -37.51 -22.64 -11.95
CA LYS A 242 -38.07 -22.92 -13.26
C LYS A 242 -39.41 -22.20 -13.37
N ASN A 243 -39.55 -21.34 -14.37
CA ASN A 243 -40.85 -20.81 -14.79
C ASN A 243 -41.76 -21.92 -15.29
#